data_AF-A0A5M6DA41-F1
#
_entry.id   AF-A0A5M6DA41-F1
#
_cell.length_a   1.000
_cell.length_b   1.000
_cell.length_c   1.000
_cell.angle_alpha   90.00
_cell.angle_beta   90.00
_cell.angle_gamma   90.00
#
_symmetry.space_group_name_H-M   'P 1'
#
loop_
_entity.id
_entity.type
_entity.pdbx_description
1 polymer ?
#
loop_
_entity_poly.entity_id
_entity_poly.type
_entity_poly.pdbx_seq_one_letter_code
_entity_poly.pdbx_strand_id
1 'polypeptide(L)'
;MEIEVLNGTPKLKELQRKFSAFKINYFRILKVGYYNVFCISSDNNKFLERNWVALKNLIAGDFQVDFDNDFEKWNLYLIFFVKGKCEKGLKYKIENDKFSSRKIIIDNYEGSEEGYIDVVNQKLFYKSDFISIKTKKTSNPKEIVLKKLSDNIKKIAFDAGYQLKPGSGEAKELRRKAYKELLNLYSYEV
;
A
#
# COMPACT_ATOMS: atom_id res chain seq x y z
N MET A 1 2.12 -4.10 12.08
CA MET A 1 1.67 -3.45 10.84
C MET A 1 0.19 -3.19 10.99
N GLU A 2 -0.25 -1.96 10.76
CA GLU A 2 -1.68 -1.62 10.74
C GLU A 2 -2.13 -1.62 9.27
N ILE A 3 -3.25 -2.30 8.98
CA ILE A 3 -3.82 -2.39 7.65
C ILE A 3 -5.22 -1.77 7.70
N GLU A 4 -5.43 -0.75 6.89
CA GLU A 4 -6.70 -0.10 6.68
C GLU A 4 -7.31 -0.66 5.38
N VAL A 5 -8.49 -1.28 5.49
CA VAL A 5 -9.24 -1.80 4.33
C VAL A 5 -10.22 -0.74 3.85
N LEU A 6 -10.06 -0.29 2.61
CA LEU A 6 -10.78 0.85 2.05
C LEU A 6 -11.84 0.44 0.99
N ASN A 7 -12.23 -0.84 1.02
CA ASN A 7 -13.13 -1.45 0.04
C ASN A 7 -14.53 -0.80 -0.03
N GLY A 8 -14.95 -0.12 1.03
CA GLY A 8 -16.27 0.51 1.14
C GLY A 8 -16.35 1.97 0.68
N THR A 9 -15.23 2.60 0.33
CA THR A 9 -15.19 4.05 0.01
C THR A 9 -15.98 4.37 -1.27
N PRO A 10 -16.67 5.54 -1.36
CA PRO A 10 -17.44 5.90 -2.55
C PRO A 10 -16.60 5.90 -3.83
N LYS A 11 -15.37 6.42 -3.75
CA LYS A 11 -14.42 6.50 -4.86
C LYS A 11 -14.01 5.12 -5.38
N LEU A 12 -13.74 4.17 -4.48
CA LEU A 12 -13.43 2.81 -4.88
C LEU A 12 -14.65 2.09 -5.45
N LYS A 13 -15.84 2.30 -4.89
CA LYS A 13 -17.09 1.75 -5.47
C LYS A 13 -17.32 2.26 -6.90
N GLU A 14 -17.01 3.53 -7.16
CA GLU A 14 -17.07 4.09 -8.51
C GLU A 14 -16.05 3.43 -9.45
N LEU A 15 -14.79 3.29 -9.00
CA LEU A 15 -13.74 2.59 -9.76
C LEU A 15 -14.16 1.15 -10.09
N GLN A 16 -14.65 0.42 -9.08
CA GLN A 16 -15.16 -0.94 -9.21
C GLN A 16 -16.31 -1.05 -10.20
N ARG A 17 -17.20 -0.05 -10.27
CA ARG A 17 -18.28 0.01 -11.25
C ARG A 17 -17.77 0.26 -12.67
N LYS A 18 -16.78 1.17 -12.85
CA LYS A 18 -16.14 1.42 -14.16
C LYS A 18 -15.42 0.18 -14.70
N PHE A 19 -14.95 -0.67 -13.79
CA PHE A 19 -14.15 -1.86 -14.07
C PHE A 19 -14.81 -3.12 -13.52
N SER A 20 -16.07 -3.35 -13.86
CA SER A 20 -16.90 -4.42 -13.29
C SER A 20 -16.39 -5.85 -13.48
N ALA A 21 -15.56 -6.09 -14.50
CA ALA A 21 -14.95 -7.39 -14.73
C ALA A 21 -13.67 -7.63 -13.91
N PHE A 22 -13.15 -6.60 -13.24
CA PHE A 22 -12.13 -6.76 -12.20
C PHE A 22 -12.81 -6.83 -10.84
N LYS A 23 -12.16 -7.51 -9.89
CA LYS A 23 -12.42 -7.30 -8.46
C LYS A 23 -11.27 -6.47 -7.89
N ILE A 24 -11.60 -5.36 -7.24
CA ILE A 24 -10.63 -4.35 -6.82
C ILE A 24 -10.74 -4.15 -5.31
N ASN A 25 -9.66 -4.47 -4.61
CA ASN A 25 -9.50 -4.23 -3.18
C ASN A 25 -8.42 -3.17 -2.98
N TYR A 26 -8.65 -2.25 -2.06
CA TYR A 26 -7.70 -1.19 -1.74
C TYR A 26 -7.32 -1.24 -0.26
N PHE A 27 -6.02 -1.34 -0.03
CA PHE A 27 -5.42 -1.40 1.28
C PHE A 27 -4.45 -0.24 1.48
N ARG A 28 -4.51 0.38 2.65
CA ARG A 28 -3.45 1.25 3.17
C ARG A 28 -2.70 0.50 4.25
N ILE A 29 -1.39 0.37 4.07
CA ILE A 29 -0.54 -0.40 4.98
C ILE A 29 0.43 0.57 5.66
N LEU A 30 0.32 0.69 6.99
CA LEU A 30 1.20 1.55 7.77
C LEU A 30 2.44 0.78 8.25
N LYS A 31 3.61 1.25 7.80
CA LYS A 31 4.94 0.89 8.31
C LYS A 31 5.73 2.13 8.70
N VAL A 32 6.77 2.48 7.93
CA VAL A 32 7.54 3.73 8.08
C VAL A 32 6.75 4.92 7.54
N GLY A 33 5.85 4.65 6.60
CA GLY A 33 4.78 5.52 6.10
C GLY A 33 3.68 4.64 5.52
N TYR A 34 2.68 5.24 4.87
CA TYR A 34 1.62 4.50 4.22
C TYR A 34 2.06 3.95 2.86
N TYR A 35 1.75 2.69 2.62
CA TYR A 35 1.83 2.05 1.32
C TYR A 35 0.41 1.89 0.79
N ASN A 36 0.16 2.41 -0.39
CA ASN A 36 -1.14 2.34 -1.05
C ASN A 36 -1.14 1.14 -1.99
N VAL A 37 -1.94 0.12 -1.70
CA VAL A 37 -1.90 -1.16 -2.43
C VAL A 37 -3.28 -1.49 -2.97
N PHE A 38 -3.38 -1.54 -4.30
CA PHE A 38 -4.56 -2.02 -5.00
C PHE A 38 -4.33 -3.47 -5.43
N CYS A 39 -5.12 -4.38 -4.90
CA CYS A 39 -5.17 -5.77 -5.33
C CYS A 39 -6.31 -5.89 -6.36
N ILE A 40 -5.95 -6.25 -7.59
CA ILE A 40 -6.84 -6.27 -8.73
C ILE A 40 -6.84 -7.69 -9.27
N SER A 41 -7.97 -8.38 -9.21
CA SER A 41 -8.10 -9.72 -9.79
C SER A 41 -9.07 -9.75 -10.96
N SER A 42 -8.79 -10.64 -11.91
CA SER A 42 -9.67 -10.94 -13.03
C SER A 42 -9.58 -12.42 -13.35
N ASP A 43 -10.73 -13.00 -13.68
CA ASP A 43 -10.83 -14.36 -14.18
C ASP A 43 -10.50 -14.46 -15.69
N ASN A 44 -10.29 -13.31 -16.34
CA ASN A 44 -10.04 -13.21 -17.78
C ASN A 44 -8.77 -12.40 -18.09
N ASN A 45 -7.74 -13.08 -18.58
CA ASN A 45 -6.44 -12.49 -18.94
C ASN A 45 -6.56 -11.47 -20.09
N LYS A 46 -7.49 -11.68 -21.04
CA LYS A 46 -7.70 -10.72 -22.14
C LYS A 46 -8.26 -9.40 -21.62
N PHE A 47 -9.02 -9.44 -20.53
CA PHE A 47 -9.54 -8.22 -19.92
C PHE A 47 -8.42 -7.41 -19.25
N LEU A 48 -7.45 -8.09 -18.62
CA LEU A 48 -6.25 -7.45 -18.10
C LEU A 48 -5.49 -6.70 -19.20
N GLU A 49 -5.16 -7.39 -20.29
CA GLU A 49 -4.40 -6.82 -21.41
C GLU A 49 -5.01 -5.52 -21.96
N ARG A 50 -6.33 -5.49 -22.13
CA ARG A 50 -7.05 -4.36 -22.72
C ARG A 50 -7.21 -3.17 -21.76
N ASN A 51 -7.28 -3.42 -20.45
CA ASN A 51 -7.77 -2.42 -19.51
C ASN A 51 -6.74 -1.95 -18.47
N TRP A 52 -5.61 -2.63 -18.29
CA TRP A 52 -4.67 -2.30 -17.22
C TRP A 52 -4.12 -0.86 -17.31
N VAL A 53 -3.96 -0.32 -18.53
CA VAL A 53 -3.50 1.07 -18.74
C VAL A 53 -4.54 2.07 -18.28
N ALA A 54 -5.81 1.89 -18.67
CA ALA A 54 -6.91 2.76 -18.28
C ALA A 54 -7.13 2.71 -16.76
N LEU A 55 -7.10 1.51 -16.17
CA LEU A 55 -7.23 1.31 -14.74
C LEU A 55 -6.10 2.03 -13.97
N LYS A 56 -4.84 1.84 -14.39
CA LYS A 56 -3.69 2.53 -13.80
C LYS A 56 -3.82 4.06 -13.91
N ASN A 57 -4.22 4.58 -15.06
CA ASN A 57 -4.35 6.03 -15.28
C ASN A 57 -5.44 6.62 -14.38
N LEU A 58 -6.58 5.94 -14.24
CA LEU A 58 -7.64 6.35 -13.33
C LEU A 58 -7.19 6.27 -11.87
N ILE A 59 -6.47 5.22 -11.45
CA ILE A 59 -5.93 5.17 -10.09
C ILE A 59 -4.95 6.33 -9.83
N ALA A 60 -4.13 6.70 -10.81
CA ALA A 60 -3.23 7.84 -10.70
C ALA A 60 -3.98 9.18 -10.60
N GLY A 61 -4.93 9.43 -11.50
CA GLY A 61 -5.67 10.70 -11.56
C GLY A 61 -6.67 10.87 -10.43
N ASP A 62 -7.29 9.77 -9.99
CA ASP A 62 -8.30 9.81 -8.95
C ASP A 62 -7.65 9.64 -7.58
N PHE A 63 -6.83 8.64 -7.33
CA PHE A 63 -6.39 8.32 -5.96
C PHE A 63 -5.04 8.95 -5.62
N GLN A 64 -4.05 8.84 -6.50
CA GLN A 64 -2.68 9.26 -6.18
C GLN A 64 -2.55 10.77 -5.89
N VAL A 65 -3.42 11.58 -6.50
CA VAL A 65 -3.47 13.04 -6.28
C VAL A 65 -3.86 13.39 -4.84
N ASP A 66 -4.62 12.53 -4.17
CA ASP A 66 -5.11 12.75 -2.80
C ASP A 66 -4.12 12.28 -1.72
N PHE A 67 -2.99 11.66 -2.10
CA PHE A 67 -2.04 11.14 -1.13
C PHE A 67 -1.25 12.26 -0.44
N ASP A 68 -1.15 12.16 0.88
CA ASP A 68 -0.71 13.24 1.79
C ASP A 68 0.73 13.73 1.54
N ASN A 69 1.59 12.86 1.02
CA ASN A 69 3.01 13.15 0.85
C ASN A 69 3.62 12.36 -0.33
N ASP A 70 4.81 12.79 -0.73
CA ASP A 70 5.54 12.14 -1.82
C ASP A 70 5.86 10.69 -1.51
N PHE A 71 6.16 10.34 -0.25
CA PHE A 71 6.42 8.95 0.11
C PHE A 71 5.25 8.04 -0.27
N GLU A 72 4.01 8.43 0.02
CA GLU A 72 2.81 7.68 -0.36
C GLU A 72 2.60 7.63 -1.87
N LYS A 73 2.85 8.74 -2.58
CA LYS A 73 2.80 8.79 -4.05
C LYS A 73 3.81 7.86 -4.68
N TRP A 74 5.03 7.81 -4.14
CA TRP A 74 6.08 6.91 -4.57
C TRP A 74 5.82 5.47 -4.15
N ASN A 75 5.00 5.21 -3.13
CA ASN A 75 4.67 3.87 -2.62
C ASN A 75 3.23 3.44 -2.96
N LEU A 76 2.82 3.73 -4.19
CA LEU A 76 1.62 3.18 -4.82
C LEU A 76 1.94 1.87 -5.56
N TYR A 77 1.22 0.81 -5.22
CA TYR A 77 1.36 -0.52 -5.80
C TYR A 77 0.04 -0.97 -6.43
N LEU A 78 0.13 -1.49 -7.65
CA LEU A 78 -0.95 -2.22 -8.32
C LEU A 78 -0.52 -3.68 -8.46
N ILE A 79 -1.18 -4.58 -7.74
CA ILE A 79 -0.90 -6.00 -7.79
C ILE A 79 -2.04 -6.70 -8.52
N PHE A 80 -1.71 -7.31 -9.65
CA PHE A 80 -2.66 -7.99 -10.51
C PHE A 80 -2.61 -9.49 -10.22
N PHE A 81 -3.72 -10.04 -9.75
CA PHE A 81 -3.90 -11.47 -9.49
C PHE A 81 -4.64 -12.12 -10.65
N VAL A 82 -4.02 -13.11 -11.27
CA VAL A 82 -4.49 -13.73 -12.52
C VAL A 82 -4.59 -15.24 -12.30
N LYS A 83 -5.78 -15.82 -12.50
CA LYS A 83 -6.03 -17.26 -12.27
C LYS A 83 -5.20 -18.18 -13.17
N GLY A 84 -4.82 -17.72 -14.35
CA GLY A 84 -3.97 -18.48 -15.28
C GLY A 84 -2.59 -17.86 -15.47
N LYS A 85 -1.78 -18.53 -16.29
CA LYS A 85 -0.47 -18.02 -16.69
C LYS A 85 -0.62 -16.76 -17.51
N CYS A 86 0.00 -15.67 -17.04
CA CYS A 86 0.06 -14.43 -17.81
C CYS A 86 1.08 -14.60 -18.95
N GLU A 87 0.77 -14.07 -20.13
CA GLU A 87 1.71 -14.07 -21.24
C GLU A 87 2.98 -13.30 -20.85
N LYS A 88 4.17 -13.85 -21.15
CA LYS A 88 5.44 -13.26 -20.74
C LYS A 88 5.60 -11.82 -21.25
N GLY A 89 5.22 -11.55 -22.50
CA GLY A 89 5.30 -10.21 -23.09
C GLY A 89 4.41 -9.20 -22.36
N LEU A 90 3.16 -9.57 -22.09
CA LEU A 90 2.23 -8.75 -21.33
C LEU A 90 2.72 -8.50 -19.89
N LYS A 91 3.17 -9.55 -19.19
CA LYS A 91 3.73 -9.45 -17.84
C LYS A 91 4.90 -8.48 -17.80
N TYR A 92 5.85 -8.64 -18.71
CA TYR A 92 7.01 -7.75 -18.84
C TYR A 92 6.59 -6.30 -19.10
N LYS A 93 5.63 -6.08 -20.01
CA LYS A 93 5.11 -4.75 -20.33
C LYS A 93 4.49 -4.07 -19.12
N ILE A 94 3.69 -4.79 -18.34
CA ILE A 94 3.03 -4.24 -17.14
C ILE A 94 4.06 -3.94 -16.04
N GLU A 95 4.93 -4.87 -15.69
CA GLU A 95 5.87 -4.71 -14.56
C GLU A 95 6.98 -3.67 -14.85
N ASN A 96 7.29 -3.43 -16.14
CA ASN A 96 8.26 -2.40 -16.53
C ASN A 96 7.65 -1.01 -16.76
N ASP A 97 6.33 -0.86 -16.79
CA ASP A 97 5.69 0.45 -16.83
C ASP A 97 5.92 1.21 -15.52
N LYS A 98 6.84 2.18 -15.54
CA LYS A 98 7.23 2.99 -14.38
C LYS A 98 6.29 4.17 -14.10
N PHE A 99 5.28 4.38 -14.95
CA PHE A 99 4.33 5.45 -14.76
C PHE A 99 3.46 5.21 -13.51
N SER A 100 3.38 6.24 -12.66
CA SER A 100 2.51 6.40 -11.49
C SER A 100 2.59 5.39 -10.36
N SER A 101 2.97 4.14 -10.61
CA SER A 101 2.90 3.06 -9.62
C SER A 101 3.88 1.93 -9.92
N ARG A 102 4.26 1.18 -8.89
CA ARG A 102 4.91 -0.12 -9.04
C ARG A 102 3.84 -1.16 -9.34
N LYS A 103 4.08 -2.01 -10.33
CA LYS A 103 3.12 -3.01 -10.80
C LYS A 103 3.73 -4.39 -10.67
N ILE A 104 2.91 -5.34 -10.21
CA ILE A 104 3.33 -6.72 -9.98
C ILE A 104 2.24 -7.64 -10.52
N ILE A 105 2.63 -8.66 -11.27
CA ILE A 105 1.71 -9.70 -11.78
C ILE A 105 1.95 -10.99 -10.99
N ILE A 106 0.88 -11.46 -10.35
CA ILE A 106 0.79 -12.76 -9.69
C ILE A 106 -0.05 -13.66 -10.61
N ASP A 107 0.62 -14.48 -11.39
CA ASP A 107 0.00 -15.44 -12.32
C ASP A 107 -0.20 -16.81 -11.68
N ASN A 108 -1.15 -17.58 -12.20
CA ASN A 108 -1.61 -18.86 -11.62
C ASN A 108 -2.04 -18.71 -10.15
N TYR A 109 -2.71 -17.60 -9.83
CA TYR A 109 -3.21 -17.37 -8.49
C TYR A 109 -4.56 -18.06 -8.29
N GLU A 110 -4.56 -19.10 -7.46
CA GLU A 110 -5.75 -19.89 -7.13
C GLU A 110 -6.34 -19.53 -5.75
N GLY A 111 -5.73 -18.57 -5.04
CA GLY A 111 -6.15 -18.15 -3.71
C GLY A 111 -7.42 -17.28 -3.71
N SER A 112 -7.94 -17.04 -2.51
CA SER A 112 -9.04 -16.12 -2.25
C SER A 112 -8.54 -14.73 -1.88
N GLU A 113 -9.45 -13.76 -1.75
CA GLU A 113 -9.08 -12.38 -1.41
C GLU A 113 -8.42 -12.23 -0.06
N GLU A 114 -8.79 -13.09 0.89
CA GLU A 114 -8.19 -13.16 2.21
C GLU A 114 -6.67 -13.40 2.11
N GLY A 115 -6.24 -14.14 1.08
CA GLY A 115 -4.83 -14.42 0.79
C GLY A 115 -4.07 -13.28 0.10
N TYR A 116 -4.73 -12.19 -0.34
CA TYR A 116 -4.04 -11.09 -1.00
C TYR A 116 -3.02 -10.44 -0.06
N ILE A 117 -3.36 -10.24 1.21
CA ILE A 117 -2.48 -9.59 2.18
C ILE A 117 -1.21 -10.42 2.41
N ASP A 118 -1.31 -11.74 2.43
CA ASP A 118 -0.15 -12.62 2.57
C ASP A 118 0.79 -12.49 1.37
N VAL A 119 0.25 -12.43 0.16
CA VAL A 119 1.04 -12.21 -1.06
C VAL A 119 1.67 -10.81 -1.06
N VAL A 120 0.91 -9.78 -0.71
CA VAL A 120 1.42 -8.41 -0.56
C VAL A 120 2.59 -8.40 0.43
N ASN A 121 2.45 -9.07 1.58
CA ASN A 121 3.49 -9.13 2.58
C ASN A 121 4.75 -9.79 2.06
N GLN A 122 4.62 -10.94 1.38
CA GLN A 122 5.76 -11.66 0.80
C GLN A 122 6.45 -10.89 -0.33
N LYS A 123 5.70 -10.09 -1.11
CA LYS A 123 6.23 -9.39 -2.28
C LYS A 123 6.80 -8.03 -1.97
N LEU A 124 6.22 -7.31 -1.01
CA LEU A 124 6.58 -5.92 -0.72
C LEU A 124 7.50 -5.78 0.49
N PHE A 125 7.47 -6.75 1.41
CA PHE A 125 8.21 -6.68 2.67
C PHE A 125 9.12 -7.91 2.81
N TYR A 126 10.23 -7.77 3.54
CA TYR A 126 11.19 -8.87 3.74
C TYR A 126 10.60 -9.94 4.67
N LYS A 127 11.04 -11.20 4.54
CA LYS A 127 10.59 -12.31 5.43
C LYS A 127 10.73 -12.00 6.92
N SER A 128 11.73 -11.23 7.35
CA SER A 128 11.87 -10.83 8.76
C SER A 128 10.75 -9.91 9.26
N ASP A 129 9.88 -9.45 8.37
CA ASP A 129 8.73 -8.60 8.65
C ASP A 129 7.39 -9.35 8.65
N PHE A 130 7.38 -10.70 8.69
CA PHE A 130 6.14 -11.48 8.78
C PHE A 130 5.33 -11.07 10.02
N ILE A 131 4.07 -10.70 9.82
CA ILE A 131 3.18 -10.21 10.89
C ILE A 131 1.77 -10.78 10.71
N SER A 132 1.17 -11.21 11.82
CA SER A 132 -0.21 -11.65 11.97
C SER A 132 -1.21 -10.51 11.69
N ILE A 133 -2.23 -10.79 10.88
CA ILE A 133 -3.32 -9.85 10.58
C ILE A 133 -4.10 -9.56 11.89
N LYS A 134 -3.98 -8.36 12.43
CA LYS A 134 -4.90 -7.84 13.46
C LYS A 134 -6.02 -7.08 12.75
N THR A 135 -7.17 -7.72 12.55
CA THR A 135 -8.40 -7.06 12.13
C THR A 135 -8.89 -6.15 13.25
N LYS A 136 -8.61 -4.84 13.19
CA LYS A 136 -9.23 -3.90 14.13
C LYS A 136 -10.65 -3.59 13.67
N LYS A 137 -11.64 -4.16 14.36
CA LYS A 137 -12.95 -3.50 14.51
C LYS A 137 -12.71 -2.20 15.30
N THR A 138 -13.24 -1.11 14.78
CA THR A 138 -13.19 0.26 15.32
C THR A 138 -13.32 0.33 16.85
N SER A 139 -12.42 1.04 17.55
CA SER A 139 -12.52 1.26 19.00
C SER A 139 -11.96 2.61 19.49
N ASN A 140 -12.77 3.22 20.38
CA ASN A 140 -12.51 4.20 21.46
C ASN A 140 -11.82 5.58 21.16
N PRO A 141 -12.39 6.72 21.61
CA PRO A 141 -11.83 8.07 21.38
C PRO A 141 -10.41 8.32 21.92
N LYS A 142 -10.00 7.66 23.01
CA LYS A 142 -8.62 7.76 23.53
C LYS A 142 -7.59 7.21 22.55
N GLU A 143 -7.93 6.15 21.81
CA GLU A 143 -7.07 5.53 20.80
C GLU A 143 -6.85 6.46 19.59
N ILE A 144 -7.88 7.24 19.24
CA ILE A 144 -7.83 8.26 18.17
C ILE A 144 -6.90 9.42 18.53
N VAL A 145 -6.96 9.89 19.79
CA VAL A 145 -6.10 10.98 20.27
C VAL A 145 -4.64 10.55 20.29
N LEU A 146 -4.35 9.34 20.76
CA LEU A 146 -2.99 8.78 20.77
C LEU A 146 -2.45 8.54 19.35
N LYS A 147 -3.29 8.12 18.41
CA LYS A 147 -2.91 7.97 16.99
C LYS A 147 -2.53 9.31 16.36
N LYS A 148 -3.35 10.35 16.57
CA LYS A 148 -3.07 11.73 16.12
C LYS A 148 -1.77 12.29 16.72
N LEU A 149 -1.50 12.02 17.99
CA LEU A 149 -0.25 12.42 18.63
C LEU A 149 0.96 11.72 17.99
N SER A 150 0.84 10.42 17.72
CA SER A 150 1.88 9.63 17.05
C SER A 150 2.19 10.16 15.65
N ASP A 151 1.15 10.53 14.90
CA ASP A 151 1.27 10.97 13.51
C ASP A 151 1.90 12.37 13.45
N ASN A 152 1.58 13.24 14.41
CA ASN A 152 2.25 14.53 14.57
C ASN A 152 3.74 14.37 14.91
N ILE A 153 4.10 13.44 15.80
CA ILE A 153 5.52 13.21 16.14
C ILE A 153 6.28 12.62 14.95
N LYS A 154 5.67 11.68 14.21
CA LYS A 154 6.27 11.14 12.97
C LYS A 154 6.46 12.24 11.92
N LYS A 155 5.49 13.14 11.77
CA LYS A 155 5.58 14.29 10.88
C LYS A 155 6.71 15.24 11.29
N ILE A 156 6.81 15.58 12.57
CA ILE A 156 7.90 16.42 13.10
C ILE A 156 9.27 15.76 12.88
N ALA A 157 9.39 14.45 13.13
CA ALA A 157 10.63 13.71 12.90
C ALA A 157 10.99 13.61 11.41
N PHE A 158 9.98 13.52 10.54
CA PHE A 158 10.14 13.52 9.10
C PHE A 158 10.57 14.90 8.58
N ASP A 159 9.93 15.97 9.04
CA ASP A 159 10.22 17.36 8.69
C ASP A 159 11.61 17.78 9.20
N ALA A 160 12.01 17.35 10.40
CA ALA A 160 13.37 17.53 10.92
C ALA A 160 14.41 16.78 10.08
N GLY A 161 14.07 15.61 9.54
CA GLY A 161 14.91 14.87 8.60
C GLY A 161 14.99 15.50 7.20
N TYR A 162 14.11 16.44 6.87
CA TYR A 162 14.05 17.14 5.59
C TYR A 162 15.08 18.30 5.51
N GLN A 163 15.53 18.81 6.65
CA GLN A 163 16.67 19.75 6.70
C GLN A 163 18.01 19.06 6.36
N LEU A 164 18.03 17.72 6.30
CA LEU A 164 19.17 16.91 5.87
C LEU A 164 18.91 16.36 4.46
N LYS A 165 19.96 16.23 3.64
CA LYS A 165 19.83 15.70 2.27
C LYS A 165 19.12 14.33 2.27
N PRO A 166 18.01 14.16 1.51
CA PRO A 166 17.29 12.90 1.44
C PRO A 166 18.21 11.75 1.02
N GLY A 167 18.18 10.65 1.78
CA GLY A 167 18.98 9.45 1.51
C GLY A 167 20.37 9.39 2.16
N SER A 168 20.84 10.46 2.83
CA SER A 168 22.10 10.43 3.58
C SER A 168 22.06 9.40 4.73
N GLY A 169 23.23 8.87 5.09
CA GLY A 169 23.36 7.96 6.23
C GLY A 169 22.84 8.58 7.53
N GLU A 170 23.12 9.86 7.73
CA GLU A 170 22.66 10.64 8.88
C GLU A 170 21.13 10.76 8.95
N ALA A 171 20.46 11.02 7.82
CA ALA A 171 19.01 11.09 7.80
C ALA A 171 18.37 9.72 8.11
N LYS A 172 19.02 8.61 7.73
CA LYS A 172 18.57 7.25 8.10
C LYS A 172 18.79 6.96 9.59
N GLU A 173 19.94 7.36 10.14
CA GLU A 173 20.27 7.20 11.56
C GLU A 173 19.30 7.98 12.46
N LEU A 174 19.01 9.24 12.09
CA LEU A 174 18.09 10.11 12.83
C LEU A 174 16.67 9.55 12.85
N ARG A 175 16.17 9.09 11.68
CA ARG A 175 14.87 8.39 11.58
C ARG A 175 14.82 7.14 12.44
N ARG A 176 15.91 6.36 12.48
CA ARG A 176 16.01 5.14 13.31
C ARG A 176 15.98 5.48 14.80
N LYS A 177 16.65 6.55 15.23
CA LYS A 177 16.69 7.00 16.63
C LYS A 177 15.34 7.52 17.10
N ALA A 178 14.68 8.36 16.29
CA ALA A 178 13.32 8.85 16.58
C ALA A 178 12.30 7.70 16.71
N TYR A 179 12.40 6.68 15.86
CA TYR A 179 11.53 5.50 15.93
C TYR A 179 11.78 4.66 17.20
N LYS A 180 13.04 4.53 17.64
CA LYS A 180 13.36 3.86 18.92
C LYS A 180 12.83 4.61 20.14
N GLU A 181 12.93 5.94 20.15
CA GLU A 181 12.41 6.76 21.24
C GLU A 181 10.88 6.73 21.30
N LEU A 182 10.21 6.77 20.15
CA LEU A 182 8.76 6.56 20.05
C LEU A 182 8.34 5.19 20.63
N LEU A 183 9.03 4.11 20.24
CA LEU A 183 8.74 2.77 20.78
C LEU A 183 8.96 2.69 22.29
N ASN A 184 9.99 3.37 22.83
CA ASN A 184 10.24 3.42 24.26
C ASN A 184 9.11 4.16 25.02
N LEU A 185 8.60 5.26 24.47
CA LEU A 185 7.45 5.98 25.03
C LEU A 185 6.19 5.10 25.14
N TYR A 186 5.97 4.21 24.17
CA TYR A 186 4.86 3.25 24.20
C TYR A 186 5.08 2.04 25.13
N SER A 187 6.32 1.79 25.57
CA SER A 187 6.65 0.68 26.48
C SER A 187 6.59 1.02 27.97
N TYR A 188 6.39 2.29 28.33
CA TYR A 188 6.24 2.76 29.71
C TYR A 188 4.78 2.85 30.20
N GLU A 189 3.80 2.52 29.35
CA GLU A 189 2.41 2.37 29.76
C GLU A 189 2.07 0.87 29.91
N VAL A 190 2.48 0.29 31.05
CA VAL A 190 1.94 -0.97 31.59
C VAL A 190 1.37 -0.70 32.97
#